data_AF-T2JMV4-F1
#
_entry.id   AF-T2JMV4-F1
#
_cell.length_a   1.000
_cell.length_b   1.000
_cell.length_c   1.000
_cell.angle_alpha   90.00
_cell.angle_beta   90.00
_cell.angle_gamma   90.00
#
_symmetry.space_group_name_H-M   'P 1'
#
loop_
_entity.id
_entity.type
_entity.pdbx_description
1 polymer ?
#
loop_
_entity_poly.entity_id
_entity_poly.type
_entity_poly.pdbx_seq_one_letter_code
_entity_poly.pdbx_strand_id
1 'polypeptide(L)'
;MGLIKKMAGLMGVSLMGMLYFTPSLAETPLIEVKAENTLQEMLNYLKDQSSLKFQADVAQDLVFSNGQKIQVGAIVNLKVRRTDKLNIDYQGDRNHVRFYFDGKTFTMEGLTNNVYANFLEPSEVDNINALVRRIGERLNITLPLGEIIATDNDLESIKNRITSGVYVGESRVNGVISHHLAFTQDNLDWQIWIEKGEKPLPRKLVITYKQDPSSPQYSAILSNWNFDPISEEDPIFSFQPADDADKIDFLIIQP
;
A
#
# COMPACT_ATOMS: atom_id res chain seq x y z
N MET A 1 -67.27 -4.98 4.34
CA MET A 1 -67.70 -6.40 4.28
C MET A 1 -66.63 -7.20 5.03
N GLY A 2 -66.61 -7.15 6.37
CA GLY A 2 -67.30 -8.05 7.31
C GLY A 2 -66.24 -8.82 8.13
N LEU A 3 -65.70 -8.23 9.20
CA LEU A 3 -65.96 -8.55 10.63
C LEU A 3 -65.66 -10.02 11.02
N ILE A 4 -64.53 -10.34 11.66
CA ILE A 4 -64.23 -10.36 13.13
C ILE A 4 -65.23 -11.13 14.02
N LYS A 5 -64.75 -12.20 14.70
CA LYS A 5 -64.94 -12.61 16.13
C LYS A 5 -64.22 -13.96 16.36
N LYS A 6 -63.07 -14.08 17.04
CA LYS A 6 -62.68 -13.99 18.48
C LYS A 6 -63.23 -15.09 19.42
N MET A 7 -62.28 -15.72 20.15
CA MET A 7 -62.25 -16.15 21.58
C MET A 7 -61.65 -17.56 21.74
N ALA A 8 -60.87 -17.94 22.75
CA ALA A 8 -60.20 -17.29 23.89
C ALA A 8 -59.28 -18.35 24.56
N GLY A 9 -58.26 -17.92 25.31
CA GLY A 9 -57.48 -18.81 26.18
C GLY A 9 -56.35 -18.06 26.89
N LEU A 10 -56.60 -17.64 28.12
CA LEU A 10 -55.69 -16.93 29.03
C LEU A 10 -54.87 -17.94 29.85
N MET A 11 -53.57 -17.70 30.05
CA MET A 11 -52.89 -18.00 31.33
C MET A 11 -51.64 -17.12 31.43
N GLY A 12 -51.61 -16.25 32.44
CA GLY A 12 -50.50 -15.33 32.68
C GLY A 12 -49.51 -15.86 33.71
N VAL A 13 -48.29 -15.33 33.66
CA VAL A 13 -47.43 -15.09 34.82
C VAL A 13 -46.64 -13.81 34.53
N SER A 14 -46.80 -12.81 35.40
CA SER A 14 -45.96 -11.61 35.45
C SER A 14 -44.82 -11.88 36.41
N LEU A 15 -43.57 -11.73 35.97
CA LEU A 15 -42.46 -11.47 36.89
C LEU A 15 -41.36 -10.65 36.19
N MET A 16 -41.28 -9.41 36.67
CA MET A 16 -40.16 -8.48 36.66
C MET A 16 -38.79 -9.16 36.42
N GLY A 17 -38.22 -9.00 35.23
CA GLY A 17 -36.83 -9.31 34.92
C GLY A 17 -36.09 -8.01 34.60
N MET A 18 -35.18 -7.62 35.48
CA MET A 18 -34.29 -6.48 35.31
C MET A 18 -33.68 -6.49 33.90
N LEU A 19 -33.86 -5.42 33.13
CA LEU A 19 -32.96 -5.14 32.02
C LEU A 19 -31.59 -4.89 32.65
N TYR A 20 -30.73 -5.90 32.58
CA TYR A 20 -29.30 -5.69 32.74
C TYR A 20 -28.90 -4.69 31.66
N PHE A 21 -28.76 -3.43 32.04
CA PHE A 21 -27.80 -2.56 31.37
C PHE A 21 -26.47 -3.29 31.51
N THR A 22 -26.06 -4.02 30.47
CA THR A 22 -24.63 -4.24 30.26
C THR A 22 -24.12 -2.89 29.80
N PRO A 23 -23.41 -2.10 30.62
CA PRO A 23 -22.58 -1.07 30.05
C PRO A 23 -21.67 -1.79 29.04
N SER A 24 -21.78 -1.46 27.76
CA SER A 24 -20.70 -1.73 26.83
C SER A 24 -19.53 -0.88 27.31
N LEU A 25 -18.73 -1.48 28.18
CA LEU A 25 -17.52 -0.91 28.74
C LEU A 25 -16.54 -0.70 27.59
N ALA A 26 -16.37 0.58 27.22
CA ALA A 26 -15.24 1.17 26.48
C ALA A 26 -14.64 0.34 25.33
N GLU A 27 -14.90 0.75 24.09
CA GLU A 27 -14.04 0.39 22.95
C GLU A 27 -12.62 0.90 23.23
N THR A 28 -11.69 -0.02 23.47
CA THR A 28 -10.26 0.25 23.66
C THR A 28 -9.48 -0.99 23.24
N PRO A 29 -8.45 -0.90 22.39
CA PRO A 29 -8.12 0.07 21.34
C PRO A 29 -8.61 -0.39 19.95
N LEU A 30 -8.85 0.56 19.04
CA LEU A 30 -9.13 0.29 17.62
C LEU A 30 -7.95 -0.45 16.92
N ILE A 31 -6.74 -0.34 17.47
CA ILE A 31 -5.54 -1.03 16.99
C ILE A 31 -4.88 -1.78 18.15
N GLU A 32 -4.62 -3.07 17.99
CA GLU A 32 -3.92 -3.85 19.00
C GLU A 32 -2.48 -3.36 19.21
N VAL A 33 -2.08 -3.21 20.47
CA VAL A 33 -0.74 -2.72 20.88
C VAL A 33 0.39 -3.51 20.20
N LYS A 34 0.23 -4.83 20.04
CA LYS A 34 1.25 -5.65 19.38
C LYS A 34 1.37 -5.35 17.89
N ALA A 35 0.26 -5.09 17.20
CA ALA A 35 0.27 -4.70 15.79
C ALA A 35 0.91 -3.32 15.62
N GLU A 36 0.53 -2.36 16.46
CA GLU A 36 1.10 -1.01 16.49
C GLU A 36 2.61 -1.03 16.70
N ASN A 37 3.09 -1.74 17.74
CA ASN A 37 4.51 -1.83 18.04
C ASN A 37 5.31 -2.51 16.92
N THR A 38 4.79 -3.61 16.36
CA THR A 38 5.46 -4.33 15.27
C THR A 38 5.57 -3.45 14.01
N LEU A 39 4.51 -2.70 13.69
CA LEU A 39 4.53 -1.76 12.58
C LEU A 39 5.54 -0.62 12.85
N GLN A 40 5.55 -0.07 14.06
CA GLN A 40 6.48 0.99 14.46
C GLN A 40 7.95 0.57 14.35
N GLU A 41 8.27 -0.67 14.75
CA GLU A 41 9.62 -1.24 14.63
C GLU A 41 10.09 -1.28 13.17
N MET A 42 9.23 -1.75 12.25
CA MET A 42 9.51 -1.74 10.81
C MET A 42 9.72 -0.32 10.28
N LEU A 43 8.82 0.61 10.61
CA LEU A 43 8.91 2.01 10.15
C LEU A 43 10.21 2.68 10.61
N ASN A 44 10.58 2.50 11.89
CA ASN A 44 11.82 3.03 12.43
C ASN A 44 13.03 2.41 11.74
N TYR A 45 13.04 1.10 11.54
CA TYR A 45 14.13 0.41 10.86
C TYR A 45 14.35 0.97 9.45
N LEU A 46 13.28 1.13 8.66
CA LEU A 46 13.35 1.63 7.28
C LEU A 46 13.70 3.12 7.19
N LYS A 47 13.27 3.93 8.16
CA LYS A 47 13.55 5.37 8.25
C LYS A 47 15.05 5.65 8.42
N ASP A 48 15.74 4.80 9.17
CA ASP A 48 17.18 4.96 9.45
C ASP A 48 18.08 4.54 8.28
N GLN A 49 17.53 3.94 7.22
CA GLN A 49 18.31 3.49 6.06
C GLN A 49 18.51 4.65 5.07
N SER A 50 19.77 5.01 4.84
CA SER A 50 20.16 6.01 3.83
C SER A 50 19.94 5.51 2.39
N SER A 51 19.96 4.20 2.18
CA SER A 51 19.65 3.56 0.91
C SER A 51 18.94 2.23 1.14
N LEU A 52 18.04 1.87 0.25
CA LEU A 52 17.38 0.57 0.25
C LEU A 52 17.21 0.07 -1.19
N LYS A 53 17.30 -1.24 -1.35
CA LYS A 53 17.04 -1.96 -2.58
C LYS A 53 16.23 -3.20 -2.22
N PHE A 54 15.23 -3.53 -3.02
CA PHE A 54 14.52 -4.80 -2.90
C PHE A 54 13.87 -5.19 -4.22
N GLN A 55 13.50 -6.46 -4.32
CA GLN A 55 12.66 -6.97 -5.38
C GLN A 55 11.27 -7.28 -4.82
N ALA A 56 10.23 -7.12 -5.64
CA ALA A 56 8.88 -7.53 -5.31
C ALA A 56 8.26 -8.36 -6.44
N ASP A 57 7.74 -9.54 -6.08
CA ASP A 57 6.86 -10.33 -6.94
C ASP A 57 5.44 -9.85 -6.70
N VAL A 58 4.85 -9.21 -7.72
CA VAL A 58 3.56 -8.54 -7.65
C VAL A 58 2.50 -9.36 -8.38
N ALA A 59 1.31 -9.42 -7.79
CA ALA A 59 0.09 -9.87 -8.45
C ALA A 59 -1.04 -8.87 -8.19
N GLN A 60 -1.78 -8.49 -9.22
CA GLN A 60 -2.88 -7.54 -9.14
C GLN A 60 -4.10 -8.02 -9.94
N ASP A 61 -5.29 -7.78 -9.40
CA ASP A 61 -6.55 -8.08 -10.09
C ASP A 61 -6.94 -6.93 -11.03
N LEU A 62 -7.26 -7.27 -12.27
CA LEU A 62 -7.98 -6.43 -13.21
C LEU A 62 -9.45 -6.84 -13.23
N VAL A 63 -10.37 -5.88 -13.11
CA VAL A 63 -11.81 -6.13 -13.15
C VAL A 63 -12.36 -5.78 -14.52
N PHE A 64 -12.91 -6.77 -15.21
CA PHE A 64 -13.54 -6.62 -16.52
C PHE A 64 -15.00 -6.19 -16.40
N SER A 65 -15.58 -5.68 -17.48
CA SER A 65 -16.96 -5.16 -17.51
C SER A 65 -18.03 -6.18 -17.12
N ASN A 66 -17.74 -7.48 -17.27
CA ASN A 66 -18.60 -8.59 -16.84
C ASN A 66 -18.42 -8.95 -15.34
N GLY A 67 -17.61 -8.20 -14.59
CA GLY A 67 -17.28 -8.46 -13.18
C GLY A 67 -16.21 -9.54 -12.98
N GLN A 68 -15.67 -10.12 -14.04
CA GLN A 68 -14.60 -11.12 -13.93
C GLN A 68 -13.30 -10.44 -13.46
N LYS A 69 -12.66 -11.02 -12.45
CA LYS A 69 -11.30 -10.66 -12.05
C LYS A 69 -10.29 -11.51 -12.79
N ILE A 70 -9.32 -10.86 -13.43
CA ILE A 70 -8.16 -11.49 -14.05
C ILE A 70 -6.92 -11.01 -13.33
N GLN A 71 -6.14 -11.93 -12.78
CA GLN A 71 -4.89 -11.58 -12.11
C GLN A 71 -3.77 -11.44 -13.14
N VAL A 72 -2.99 -10.38 -13.03
CA VAL A 72 -1.76 -10.16 -13.81
C VAL A 72 -0.58 -10.01 -12.87
N GLY A 73 0.59 -10.47 -13.31
CA GLY A 73 1.83 -10.46 -12.57
C GLY A 73 2.79 -9.34 -12.97
N ALA A 74 3.73 -9.05 -12.08
CA ALA A 74 4.92 -8.27 -12.39
C ALA A 74 6.09 -8.58 -11.46
N ILE A 75 7.31 -8.35 -11.93
CA ILE A 75 8.50 -8.25 -11.10
C ILE A 75 8.87 -6.77 -11.00
N VAL A 76 9.07 -6.29 -9.77
CA VAL A 76 9.47 -4.90 -9.51
C VAL A 76 10.83 -4.89 -8.82
N ASN A 77 11.81 -4.22 -9.42
CA ASN A 77 13.07 -3.94 -8.75
C ASN A 77 13.08 -2.48 -8.33
N LEU A 78 13.22 -2.22 -7.02
CA LEU A 78 13.21 -0.89 -6.47
C LEU A 78 14.56 -0.54 -5.86
N LYS A 79 15.02 0.68 -6.12
CA LYS A 79 16.24 1.26 -5.55
C LYS A 79 15.96 2.67 -5.10
N VAL A 80 16.32 2.98 -3.88
CA VAL A 80 16.18 4.31 -3.27
C VAL A 80 17.50 4.69 -2.63
N ARG A 81 17.94 5.92 -2.90
CA ARG A 81 18.91 6.63 -2.09
C ARG A 81 18.23 7.88 -1.54
N ARG A 82 18.25 8.02 -0.23
CA ARG A 82 17.63 9.16 0.45
C ARG A 82 18.47 10.43 0.24
N THR A 83 17.85 11.60 0.14
CA THR A 83 16.40 11.84 0.30
C THR A 83 15.60 11.78 -1.00
N ASP A 84 16.27 11.73 -2.15
CA ASP A 84 15.74 12.27 -3.40
C ASP A 84 16.08 11.43 -4.65
N LYS A 85 16.60 10.21 -4.50
CA LYS A 85 16.92 9.34 -5.64
C LYS A 85 16.04 8.10 -5.65
N LEU A 86 15.36 7.85 -6.76
CA LEU A 86 14.48 6.70 -6.96
C LEU A 86 14.74 6.08 -8.34
N ASN A 87 14.84 4.76 -8.37
CA ASN A 87 14.72 3.97 -9.58
C ASN A 87 13.76 2.80 -9.31
N ILE A 88 12.76 2.64 -10.18
CA ILE A 88 11.83 1.51 -10.15
C ILE A 88 11.80 0.90 -11.54
N ASP A 89 12.11 -0.39 -11.65
CA ASP A 89 11.98 -1.17 -12.88
C ASP A 89 10.81 -2.15 -12.71
N TYR A 90 9.69 -1.85 -13.36
CA TYR A 90 8.46 -2.64 -13.34
C TYR A 90 8.35 -3.45 -14.63
N GLN A 91 8.43 -4.77 -14.52
CA GLN A 91 8.30 -5.72 -15.63
C GLN A 91 7.02 -6.53 -15.42
N GLY A 92 5.91 -6.10 -16.02
CA GLY A 92 4.61 -6.76 -15.90
C GLY A 92 4.16 -7.48 -17.16
N ASP A 93 3.12 -8.31 -17.04
CA ASP A 93 2.55 -9.09 -18.15
C ASP A 93 2.10 -8.23 -19.34
N ARG A 94 1.76 -6.95 -19.09
CA ARG A 94 1.17 -6.05 -20.10
C ARG A 94 2.09 -4.90 -20.52
N ASN A 95 3.04 -4.52 -19.68
CA ASN A 95 3.89 -3.35 -19.89
C ASN A 95 5.20 -3.47 -19.11
N HIS A 96 6.23 -2.85 -19.65
CA HIS A 96 7.52 -2.62 -19.00
C HIS A 96 7.70 -1.12 -18.84
N VAL A 97 7.76 -0.67 -17.59
CA VAL A 97 7.88 0.74 -17.23
C VAL A 97 9.05 0.93 -16.27
N ARG A 98 9.84 1.97 -16.49
CA ARG A 98 10.82 2.44 -15.53
C ARG A 98 10.48 3.82 -15.00
N PHE A 99 10.71 4.02 -13.72
CA PHE A 99 10.58 5.31 -13.07
C PHE A 99 11.94 5.76 -12.56
N TYR A 100 12.25 7.03 -12.78
CA TYR A 100 13.48 7.68 -12.36
C TYR A 100 13.13 8.93 -11.57
N PHE A 101 13.90 9.20 -10.51
CA PHE A 101 13.94 10.49 -9.85
C PHE A 101 15.38 10.77 -9.45
N ASP A 102 15.91 11.89 -9.93
CA ASP A 102 17.27 12.35 -9.66
C ASP A 102 17.30 13.51 -8.65
N GLY A 103 16.20 13.73 -7.93
CA GLY A 103 16.04 14.83 -6.99
C GLY A 103 15.57 16.14 -7.62
N LYS A 104 15.45 16.19 -8.96
CA LYS A 104 14.96 17.36 -9.70
C LYS A 104 13.87 17.02 -10.70
N THR A 105 13.99 15.89 -11.38
CA THR A 105 13.07 15.49 -12.45
C THR A 105 12.62 14.07 -12.21
N PHE A 106 11.30 13.87 -12.17
CA PHE A 106 10.74 12.54 -12.27
C PHE A 106 10.52 12.19 -13.73
N THR A 107 10.96 11.00 -14.13
CA THR A 107 10.74 10.48 -15.48
C THR A 107 10.09 9.12 -15.42
N MET A 108 9.06 8.92 -16.26
CA MET A 108 8.48 7.61 -16.54
C MET A 108 8.85 7.23 -17.96
N GLU A 109 9.54 6.10 -18.12
CA GLU A 109 9.90 5.50 -19.39
C GLU A 109 9.00 4.28 -19.64
N GLY A 110 8.22 4.31 -20.71
CA GLY A 110 7.42 3.19 -21.18
C GLY A 110 8.17 2.40 -22.25
N LEU A 111 8.95 1.40 -21.83
CA LEU A 111 9.81 0.62 -22.74
C LEU A 111 9.01 -0.16 -23.79
N THR A 112 7.79 -0.61 -23.46
CA THR A 112 6.93 -1.34 -24.40
C THR A 112 6.54 -0.51 -25.62
N ASN A 113 6.37 0.80 -25.45
CA ASN A 113 5.90 1.70 -26.51
C ASN A 113 7.00 2.64 -27.02
N ASN A 114 8.23 2.52 -26.49
CA ASN A 114 9.35 3.44 -26.73
C ASN A 114 9.01 4.92 -26.51
N VAL A 115 8.35 5.21 -25.38
CA VAL A 115 7.95 6.58 -25.01
C VAL A 115 8.51 6.96 -23.65
N TYR A 116 8.67 8.26 -23.38
CA TYR A 116 8.96 8.75 -22.05
C TYR A 116 8.21 10.05 -21.75
N ALA A 117 7.94 10.27 -20.46
CA ALA A 117 7.28 11.47 -19.98
C ALA A 117 8.02 11.98 -18.75
N ASN A 118 8.25 13.29 -18.71
CA ASN A 118 8.81 13.96 -17.55
C ASN A 118 7.66 14.55 -16.73
N PHE A 119 7.76 14.43 -15.42
CA PHE A 119 6.77 14.95 -14.48
C PHE A 119 7.41 15.93 -13.51
N LEU A 120 6.68 17.02 -13.25
CA LEU A 120 6.97 18.09 -12.28
C LEU A 120 8.12 19.02 -12.67
N GLU A 121 7.99 20.29 -12.29
CA GLU A 121 9.12 21.22 -12.29
C GLU A 121 10.03 20.92 -11.09
N PRO A 122 11.36 21.13 -11.18
CA PRO A 122 12.29 20.91 -10.06
C PRO A 122 11.96 21.64 -8.75
N SER A 123 11.08 22.65 -8.80
CA SER A 123 10.58 23.40 -7.66
C SER A 123 9.45 22.70 -6.88
N GLU A 124 8.83 21.66 -7.44
CA GLU A 124 7.60 21.07 -6.91
C GLU A 124 7.82 19.84 -6.02
N VAL A 125 9.01 19.23 -6.11
CA VAL A 125 9.41 18.03 -5.36
C VAL A 125 10.91 18.08 -5.08
N ASP A 126 11.27 17.94 -3.80
CA ASP A 126 12.65 17.97 -3.32
C ASP A 126 13.08 16.64 -2.64
N ASN A 127 12.15 15.69 -2.49
CA ASN A 127 12.41 14.38 -1.86
C ASN A 127 11.38 13.32 -2.27
N ILE A 128 11.68 12.05 -1.99
CA ILE A 128 10.84 10.89 -2.32
C ILE A 128 9.45 10.96 -1.70
N ASN A 129 9.32 11.54 -0.50
CA ASN A 129 8.03 11.64 0.19
C ASN A 129 7.09 12.59 -0.56
N ALA A 130 7.60 13.79 -0.90
CA ALA A 130 6.89 14.73 -1.76
C ALA A 130 6.58 14.13 -3.13
N LEU A 131 7.51 13.35 -3.70
CA LEU A 131 7.32 12.69 -4.99
C LEU A 131 6.11 11.73 -4.97
N VAL A 132 6.09 10.79 -4.03
CA VAL A 132 5.04 9.77 -3.93
C VAL A 132 3.67 10.43 -3.78
N ARG A 133 3.56 11.46 -2.92
CA ARG A 133 2.32 12.24 -2.76
C ARG A 133 1.90 12.92 -4.07
N ARG A 134 2.81 13.60 -4.77
CA ARG A 134 2.51 14.35 -6.00
C ARG A 134 2.10 13.45 -7.16
N ILE A 135 2.72 12.28 -7.30
CA ILE A 135 2.33 11.27 -8.30
C ILE A 135 0.88 10.87 -8.12
N GLY A 136 0.47 10.56 -6.88
CA GLY A 136 -0.92 10.22 -6.57
C GLY A 136 -1.90 11.35 -6.89
N GLU A 137 -1.59 12.57 -6.41
CA GLU A 137 -2.47 13.75 -6.56
C GLU A 137 -2.72 14.16 -8.01
N ARG A 138 -1.71 14.09 -8.87
CA ARG A 138 -1.76 14.71 -10.21
C ARG A 138 -1.87 13.72 -11.36
N LEU A 139 -1.32 12.51 -11.21
CA LEU A 139 -1.31 11.50 -12.25
C LEU A 139 -2.37 10.41 -12.04
N ASN A 140 -3.02 10.37 -10.87
CA ASN A 140 -3.88 9.28 -10.44
C ASN A 140 -3.20 7.90 -10.58
N ILE A 141 -1.88 7.89 -10.40
CA ILE A 141 -1.07 6.67 -10.34
C ILE A 141 -0.93 6.32 -8.87
N THR A 142 -1.45 5.16 -8.48
CA THR A 142 -1.18 4.59 -7.16
C THR A 142 0.14 3.86 -7.19
N LEU A 143 1.00 4.11 -6.20
CA LEU A 143 2.21 3.34 -5.94
C LEU A 143 2.01 2.54 -4.64
N PRO A 144 1.49 1.30 -4.69
CA PRO A 144 1.21 0.51 -3.47
C PRO A 144 2.44 0.32 -2.56
N LEU A 145 3.63 0.20 -3.17
CA LEU A 145 4.91 0.09 -2.46
C LEU A 145 5.50 1.46 -2.08
N GLY A 146 4.85 2.56 -2.46
CA GLY A 146 5.24 3.94 -2.12
C GLY A 146 5.32 4.16 -0.61
N GLU A 147 4.38 3.59 0.14
CA GLU A 147 4.34 3.67 1.61
C GLU A 147 5.53 2.99 2.30
N ILE A 148 6.18 2.02 1.63
CA ILE A 148 7.37 1.33 2.16
C ILE A 148 8.63 2.19 1.96
N ILE A 149 8.65 3.02 0.92
CA ILE A 149 9.82 3.80 0.53
C ILE A 149 9.77 5.25 1.02
N ALA A 150 8.57 5.80 1.22
CA ALA A 150 8.35 7.10 1.83
C ALA A 150 8.51 7.01 3.36
N THR A 151 9.20 7.98 3.96
CA THR A 151 9.55 8.00 5.40
C THR A 151 8.79 9.02 6.23
N ASP A 152 7.95 9.84 5.60
CA ASP A 152 7.02 10.75 6.30
C ASP A 152 5.73 10.06 6.75
N ASN A 153 5.46 8.85 6.27
CA ASN A 153 4.44 7.95 6.82
C ASN A 153 4.91 7.38 8.16
N ASP A 154 4.98 8.24 9.16
CA ASP A 154 5.13 7.81 10.54
C ASP A 154 3.87 7.07 11.02
N LEU A 155 4.00 6.44 12.19
CA LEU A 155 2.92 5.65 12.75
C LEU A 155 1.65 6.49 12.97
N GLU A 156 1.79 7.76 13.37
CA GLU A 156 0.64 8.63 13.62
C GLU A 156 -0.11 8.98 12.33
N SER A 157 0.60 9.25 11.23
CA SER A 157 0.01 9.43 9.90
C SER A 157 -0.77 8.19 9.44
N ILE A 158 -0.25 6.98 9.71
CA ILE A 158 -0.96 5.73 9.40
C ILE A 158 -2.18 5.57 10.30
N LYS A 159 -2.05 5.83 11.61
CA LYS A 159 -3.13 5.75 12.61
C LYS A 159 -4.31 6.65 12.27
N ASN A 160 -4.06 7.84 11.72
CA ASN A 160 -5.10 8.75 11.28
C ASN A 160 -5.93 8.25 10.10
N ARG A 161 -5.46 7.22 9.38
CA ARG A 161 -6.15 6.62 8.22
C ARG A 161 -6.80 5.27 8.52
N ILE A 162 -6.33 4.54 9.55
CA ILE A 162 -6.86 3.23 9.92
C ILE A 162 -8.00 3.33 10.94
N THR A 163 -9.05 2.57 10.67
CA THR A 163 -10.19 2.37 11.57
C THR A 163 -9.96 1.18 12.49
N SER A 164 -9.19 0.17 12.07
CA SER A 164 -8.77 -0.89 12.99
C SER A 164 -7.45 -1.55 12.61
N GLY A 165 -6.81 -2.22 13.58
CA GLY A 165 -5.60 -3.01 13.35
C GLY A 165 -5.45 -4.18 14.32
N VAL A 166 -5.11 -5.35 13.80
CA VAL A 166 -4.98 -6.60 14.57
C VAL A 166 -3.66 -7.31 14.30
N TYR A 167 -3.12 -7.95 15.33
CA TYR A 167 -2.00 -8.86 15.21
C TYR A 167 -2.54 -10.27 14.94
N VAL A 168 -2.43 -10.73 13.70
CA VAL A 168 -3.01 -12.01 13.27
C VAL A 168 -2.22 -13.19 13.85
N GLY A 169 -0.90 -13.10 13.88
CA GLY A 169 -0.06 -14.20 14.33
C GLY A 169 1.33 -14.20 13.71
N GLU A 170 2.06 -15.29 13.92
CA GLU A 170 3.28 -15.58 13.18
C GLU A 170 2.97 -16.50 11.99
N SER A 171 3.56 -16.21 10.85
CA SER A 171 3.44 -17.03 9.64
C SER A 171 4.76 -17.04 8.86
N ARG A 172 4.82 -17.78 7.76
CA ARG A 172 6.01 -17.84 6.91
C ARG A 172 5.75 -17.22 5.55
N VAL A 173 6.63 -16.34 5.11
CA VAL A 173 6.68 -15.81 3.74
C VAL A 173 8.02 -16.23 3.13
N ASN A 174 7.99 -17.05 2.07
CA ASN A 174 9.19 -17.62 1.45
C ASN A 174 10.19 -18.22 2.47
N GLY A 175 9.67 -18.92 3.48
CA GLY A 175 10.47 -19.55 4.54
C GLY A 175 10.86 -18.64 5.72
N VAL A 176 10.78 -17.32 5.57
CA VAL A 176 11.07 -16.33 6.61
C VAL A 176 9.91 -16.24 7.60
N ILE A 177 10.19 -16.32 8.91
CA ILE A 177 9.17 -16.14 9.95
C ILE A 177 8.82 -14.65 10.05
N SER A 178 7.54 -14.34 9.96
CA SER A 178 7.03 -12.97 9.98
C SER A 178 5.84 -12.82 10.91
N HIS A 179 5.76 -11.68 11.57
CA HIS A 179 4.57 -11.14 12.20
C HIS A 179 3.58 -10.72 11.12
N HIS A 180 2.35 -11.22 11.16
CA HIS A 180 1.27 -10.88 10.25
C HIS A 180 0.33 -9.89 10.92
N LEU A 181 0.20 -8.72 10.32
CA LEU A 181 -0.68 -7.64 10.76
C LEU A 181 -1.79 -7.45 9.72
N ALA A 182 -2.98 -7.06 10.17
CA ALA A 182 -4.10 -6.71 9.29
C ALA A 182 -4.75 -5.42 9.79
N PHE A 183 -5.10 -4.54 8.85
CA PHE A 183 -5.63 -3.21 9.12
C PHE A 183 -6.82 -2.90 8.21
N THR A 184 -7.77 -2.14 8.74
CA THR A 184 -8.96 -1.64 8.04
C THR A 184 -8.84 -0.12 7.90
N GLN A 185 -9.17 0.43 6.73
CA GLN A 185 -9.32 1.86 6.44
C GLN A 185 -10.65 2.08 5.72
N ASP A 186 -11.07 3.31 5.43
CA ASP A 186 -12.37 3.55 4.77
C ASP A 186 -12.45 2.86 3.40
N ASN A 187 -11.41 3.00 2.58
CA ASN A 187 -11.42 2.57 1.18
C ASN A 187 -10.65 1.25 0.97
N LEU A 188 -9.84 0.83 1.94
CA LEU A 188 -8.89 -0.27 1.83
C LEU A 188 -8.94 -1.17 3.05
N ASP A 189 -8.75 -2.47 2.83
CA ASP A 189 -8.23 -3.38 3.86
C ASP A 189 -6.83 -3.81 3.44
N TRP A 190 -5.86 -3.75 4.35
CA TRP A 190 -4.49 -4.11 4.01
C TRP A 190 -3.85 -4.99 5.08
N GLN A 191 -2.92 -5.82 4.62
CA GLN A 191 -2.19 -6.76 5.46
C GLN A 191 -0.72 -6.65 5.15
N ILE A 192 0.11 -6.76 6.18
CA ILE A 192 1.56 -6.72 6.03
C ILE A 192 2.20 -7.82 6.87
N TRP A 193 3.22 -8.45 6.30
CA TRP A 193 4.04 -9.45 6.97
C TRP A 193 5.40 -8.84 7.22
N ILE A 194 5.80 -8.73 8.47
CA ILE A 194 7.04 -8.10 8.91
C ILE A 194 7.94 -9.19 9.47
N GLU A 195 9.15 -9.36 8.96
CA GLU A 195 10.12 -10.33 9.45
C GLU A 195 10.32 -10.23 10.96
N LYS A 196 10.34 -11.37 11.62
CA LYS A 196 10.63 -11.47 13.05
C LYS A 196 12.14 -11.52 13.27
N GLY A 197 12.67 -10.61 14.07
CA GLY A 197 14.08 -10.58 14.45
C GLY A 197 14.65 -9.16 14.42
N GLU A 198 15.97 -9.06 14.31
CA GLU A 198 16.70 -7.78 14.34
C GLU A 198 16.43 -6.88 13.12
N LYS A 199 15.94 -7.45 12.02
CA LYS A 199 15.61 -6.74 10.79
C LYS A 199 14.12 -6.88 10.51
N PRO A 200 13.25 -5.99 11.06
CA PRO A 200 11.81 -6.05 10.87
C PRO A 200 11.42 -5.57 9.47
N LEU A 201 11.75 -6.36 8.46
CA LEU A 201 11.56 -6.02 7.05
C LEU A 201 10.17 -6.43 6.57
N PRO A 202 9.47 -5.63 5.75
CA PRO A 202 8.27 -6.09 5.09
C PRO A 202 8.62 -7.20 4.10
N ARG A 203 7.93 -8.33 4.23
CA ARG A 203 8.08 -9.54 3.41
C ARG A 203 6.89 -9.78 2.50
N LYS A 204 5.71 -9.30 2.87
CA LYS A 204 4.52 -9.34 2.01
C LYS A 204 3.60 -8.17 2.33
N LEU A 205 2.94 -7.65 1.31
CA LEU A 205 1.85 -6.67 1.38
C LEU A 205 0.66 -7.23 0.61
N VAL A 206 -0.55 -7.06 1.15
CA VAL A 206 -1.81 -7.32 0.46
C VAL A 206 -2.72 -6.12 0.68
N ILE A 207 -3.36 -5.63 -0.38
CA ILE A 207 -4.32 -4.52 -0.33
C ILE A 207 -5.58 -4.97 -1.05
N THR A 208 -6.72 -4.86 -0.39
CA THR A 208 -8.06 -5.06 -0.98
C THR A 208 -8.75 -3.71 -1.11
N TYR A 209 -9.12 -3.34 -2.33
CA TYR A 209 -9.77 -2.05 -2.63
C TYR A 209 -11.28 -2.22 -2.45
N LYS A 210 -11.84 -1.75 -1.33
CA LYS A 210 -13.23 -2.07 -0.94
C LYS A 210 -14.28 -1.41 -1.82
N GLN A 211 -13.98 -0.22 -2.30
CA GLN A 211 -14.94 0.62 -3.03
C GLN A 211 -14.89 0.41 -4.54
N ASP A 212 -13.85 -0.28 -5.02
CA ASP A 212 -13.73 -0.64 -6.42
C ASP A 212 -14.67 -1.81 -6.75
N PRO A 213 -15.28 -1.83 -7.95
CA PRO A 213 -16.16 -2.92 -8.36
C PRO A 213 -15.49 -4.29 -8.20
N SER A 214 -16.18 -5.24 -7.55
CA SER A 214 -15.70 -6.60 -7.29
C SER A 214 -14.50 -6.71 -6.32
N SER A 215 -14.13 -5.63 -5.64
CA SER A 215 -13.05 -5.57 -4.64
C SER A 215 -11.76 -6.25 -5.12
N PRO A 216 -11.07 -5.67 -6.11
CA PRO A 216 -9.80 -6.18 -6.60
C PRO A 216 -8.75 -6.19 -5.48
N GLN A 217 -7.76 -7.05 -5.64
CA GLN A 217 -6.64 -7.17 -4.72
C GLN A 217 -5.32 -6.88 -5.42
N TYR A 218 -4.42 -6.22 -4.70
CA TYR A 218 -3.00 -6.13 -4.99
C TYR A 218 -2.24 -6.96 -3.96
N SER A 219 -1.21 -7.67 -4.37
CA SER A 219 -0.27 -8.32 -3.47
C SER A 219 1.16 -8.19 -3.98
N ALA A 220 2.09 -8.08 -3.04
CA ALA A 220 3.52 -8.03 -3.32
C ALA A 220 4.28 -8.88 -2.30
N ILE A 221 5.14 -9.78 -2.77
CA ILE A 221 6.10 -10.51 -1.93
C ILE A 221 7.47 -9.87 -2.09
N LEU A 222 8.04 -9.36 -1.00
CA LEU A 222 9.26 -8.57 -1.01
C LEU A 222 10.46 -9.43 -0.59
N SER A 223 11.50 -9.39 -1.41
CA SER A 223 12.69 -10.22 -1.29
C SER A 223 13.96 -9.40 -1.61
N ASN A 224 15.13 -10.02 -1.42
CA ASN A 224 16.42 -9.46 -1.82
C ASN A 224 16.71 -8.05 -1.27
N TRP A 225 16.29 -7.79 -0.02
CA TRP A 225 16.60 -6.54 0.67
C TRP A 225 18.11 -6.32 0.79
N ASN A 226 18.57 -5.14 0.38
CA ASN A 226 19.95 -4.69 0.49
C ASN A 226 19.99 -3.21 0.89
N PHE A 227 20.82 -2.89 1.87
CA PHE A 227 20.97 -1.55 2.44
C PHE A 227 22.38 -0.97 2.22
N ASP A 228 23.19 -1.61 1.37
CA ASP A 228 24.53 -1.15 1.08
C ASP A 228 24.45 0.24 0.44
N PRO A 229 25.32 1.19 0.89
CA PRO A 229 25.33 2.55 0.39
C PRO A 229 25.33 2.61 -1.14
N ILE A 230 24.54 3.52 -1.69
CA ILE A 230 24.54 3.85 -3.11
C ILE A 230 25.23 5.20 -3.28
N SER A 231 26.10 5.30 -4.28
CA SER A 231 26.74 6.57 -4.66
C SER A 231 25.69 7.61 -5.03
N GLU A 232 25.96 8.88 -4.74
CA GLU A 232 25.11 9.98 -5.20
C GLU A 232 25.12 10.14 -6.72
N GLU A 233 26.26 9.85 -7.33
CA GLU A 233 26.51 9.90 -8.78
C GLU A 233 26.22 8.56 -9.48
N ASP A 234 25.47 7.66 -8.83
CA ASP A 234 25.13 6.37 -9.47
C ASP A 234 24.24 6.63 -10.70
N PRO A 235 24.68 6.26 -11.91
CA PRO A 235 23.95 6.56 -13.14
C PRO A 235 22.59 5.87 -13.20
N ILE A 236 22.29 4.91 -12.31
CA ILE A 236 21.01 4.23 -12.27
C ILE A 236 19.81 5.14 -12.02
N PHE A 237 20.03 6.29 -11.38
CA PHE A 237 18.97 7.26 -11.08
C PHE A 237 18.77 8.27 -12.21
N SER A 238 19.70 8.34 -13.16
CA SER A 238 19.64 9.27 -14.27
C SER A 238 18.92 8.63 -15.45
N PHE A 239 17.91 9.32 -15.96
CA PHE A 239 17.27 8.94 -17.21
C PHE A 239 18.04 9.51 -18.41
N GLN A 240 18.28 8.66 -19.40
CA GLN A 240 18.74 9.07 -20.72
C GLN A 240 17.83 8.39 -21.75
N PRO A 241 17.07 9.16 -22.56
CA PRO A 241 16.21 8.57 -23.58
C PRO A 241 17.05 7.89 -24.66
N ALA A 242 16.51 6.81 -25.24
CA ALA A 242 17.02 6.30 -26.50
C ALA A 242 16.83 7.35 -27.61
N ASP A 243 17.69 7.32 -28.63
CA ASP A 243 17.67 8.30 -29.73
C ASP A 243 16.33 8.33 -30.50
N ASP A 244 15.58 7.22 -30.46
CA ASP A 244 14.30 7.03 -31.13
C ASP A 244 13.08 7.06 -30.18
N ALA A 245 13.28 7.37 -28.90
CA ALA A 245 12.19 7.42 -27.92
C ALA A 245 11.38 8.71 -28.05
N ASP A 246 10.05 8.57 -28.16
CA ASP A 246 9.15 9.71 -28.27
C ASP A 246 8.85 10.31 -26.90
N LYS A 247 9.05 11.63 -26.77
CA LYS A 247 8.59 12.36 -25.58
C LYS A 247 7.09 12.59 -25.66
N ILE A 248 6.37 12.19 -24.62
CA ILE A 248 4.94 12.46 -24.45
C ILE A 248 4.68 13.27 -23.18
N ASP A 249 3.51 13.91 -23.11
CA ASP A 249 3.06 14.63 -21.93
C ASP A 249 2.13 13.76 -21.08
N PHE A 250 2.21 13.92 -19.75
CA PHE A 250 1.22 13.35 -18.86
C PHE A 250 -0.14 14.04 -19.04
N LEU A 251 -1.22 13.26 -19.04
CA LEU A 251 -2.54 13.81 -18.82
C LEU A 251 -2.65 14.25 -17.35
N ILE A 252 -2.52 15.54 -17.12
CA ILE A 252 -2.68 16.13 -15.78
C ILE A 252 -4.17 16.21 -15.48
N ILE A 253 -4.60 15.60 -14.38
CA ILE A 253 -5.98 15.75 -13.90
C ILE A 253 -6.08 17.11 -13.22
N GLN A 254 -6.97 17.98 -13.73
CA GLN A 254 -7.30 19.22 -13.04
C GLN A 254 -8.25 18.90 -11.86
N PRO A 255 -8.03 19.52 -10.68
CA PRO A 255 -8.85 19.28 -9.49
C PRO A 255 -10.32 19.72 -9.67
#